data_AF-A0A5C6MY98-F1
#
_entry.id   AF-A0A5C6MY98-F1
#
_cell.length_a   1.000
_cell.length_b   1.000
_cell.length_c   1.000
_cell.angle_alpha   90.00
_cell.angle_beta   90.00
_cell.angle_gamma   90.00
#
_symmetry.space_group_name_H-M   'P 1'
#
loop_
_entity.id
_entity.type
_entity.pdbx_description
1 polymer ?
#
loop_
_entity_poly.entity_id
_entity_poly.type
_entity_poly.pdbx_seq_one_letter_code
_entity_poly.pdbx_strand_id
1 'polypeptide(L)'
;MAAPDWSAPFSLHSYCVSQELGFVLSDPLQELPPYYQPWMDIALHVPQLVEAHQLRSCVDQMPLLSSQFLNLHRELRLAHLALGVMTMGYIWQEGEKNTVEMLPQNLAIPYWEVSQRLGLPPILTHADTVLANWRKKDPLGNLELLVSIPGGDCAQGFFLVTLLVELAAASGIWNIPTVINGVRNGNAAAVAGALEAIGRSLQDMKDALQLMHVHVKPAVFYGIMRIFLSGWKDNPSMPSGLVYQGVQPEPLEYSGGSAAQSSLLHCFDELLGVEHGGKSGAFLTRMRSYMPPAHRKLIEDISLQTPLKTFVQQRASEELTQAFQNCLTKLLALRNYHITVVSRFITIPAARARQIREQTSGVEELISKAPAALEEMGTGGSSIMTFLKHVRRETKEAFLSESEDAATGAEPEDHLGSSAETKQSTAQLINYGAGR
;
A
#
# COMPACT_ATOMS: atom_id res chain seq x y z
N MET A 1 -3.56 -11.25 -25.69
CA MET A 1 -3.92 -12.00 -24.47
C MET A 1 -5.03 -12.95 -24.85
N ALA A 2 -4.95 -14.23 -24.47
CA ALA A 2 -6.06 -15.16 -24.65
C ALA A 2 -7.25 -14.70 -23.79
N ALA A 3 -8.47 -14.81 -24.31
CA ALA A 3 -9.68 -14.55 -23.52
C ALA A 3 -9.73 -15.51 -22.32
N PRO A 4 -10.29 -15.10 -21.16
CA PRO A 4 -10.42 -15.99 -20.01
C PRO A 4 -11.19 -17.25 -20.42
N ASP A 5 -10.64 -18.42 -20.12
CA ASP A 5 -11.38 -19.67 -20.25
C ASP A 5 -12.38 -19.76 -19.10
N TRP A 6 -13.63 -19.40 -19.39
CA TRP A 6 -14.73 -19.43 -18.43
C TRP A 6 -15.11 -20.85 -17.99
N SER A 7 -14.60 -21.89 -18.65
CA SER A 7 -14.87 -23.28 -18.30
C SER A 7 -14.01 -23.81 -17.15
N ALA A 8 -12.83 -23.21 -16.92
CA ALA A 8 -11.95 -23.58 -15.83
C ALA A 8 -12.33 -22.88 -14.50
N PRO A 9 -12.17 -23.55 -13.33
CA PRO A 9 -12.31 -22.89 -12.04
C PRO A 9 -11.33 -21.73 -11.89
N PHE A 10 -11.82 -20.60 -11.36
CA PHE A 10 -10.97 -19.47 -11.00
C PHE A 10 -9.96 -19.90 -9.93
N SER A 11 -8.70 -19.46 -10.06
CA SER A 11 -7.60 -19.89 -9.17
C SER A 11 -6.55 -18.79 -9.06
N LEU A 12 -5.82 -18.73 -7.93
CA LEU A 12 -4.82 -17.68 -7.69
C LEU A 12 -3.39 -18.00 -8.18
N HIS A 13 -3.12 -19.24 -8.58
CA HIS A 13 -1.76 -19.73 -8.86
C HIS A 13 -1.00 -18.91 -9.92
N SER A 14 -1.70 -18.31 -10.89
CA SER A 14 -1.09 -17.51 -11.96
C SER A 14 -0.80 -16.06 -11.59
N TYR A 15 -1.21 -15.60 -10.40
CA TYR A 15 -1.13 -14.18 -10.02
C TYR A 15 -0.07 -13.88 -8.96
N CYS A 16 0.83 -14.83 -8.69
CA CYS A 16 1.90 -14.68 -7.70
C CYS A 16 1.39 -14.35 -6.28
N VAL A 17 0.22 -14.87 -5.90
CA VAL A 17 -0.35 -14.73 -4.56
C VAL A 17 -0.02 -15.97 -3.75
N SER A 18 0.69 -15.81 -2.63
CA SER A 18 1.02 -16.88 -1.69
C SER A 18 -0.14 -17.16 -0.74
N GLN A 19 -0.38 -18.43 -0.40
CA GLN A 19 -1.41 -18.84 0.59
C GLN A 19 -1.15 -18.24 1.97
N GLU A 20 0.11 -18.19 2.37
CA GLU A 20 0.51 -17.72 3.69
C GLU A 20 0.77 -16.20 3.71
N LEU A 21 1.29 -15.67 2.61
CA LEU A 21 1.82 -14.30 2.57
C LEU A 21 0.98 -13.34 1.71
N GLY A 22 -0.06 -13.82 1.02
CA GLY A 22 -0.85 -13.00 0.10
C GLY A 22 0.03 -12.43 -1.01
N PHE A 23 0.01 -11.11 -1.20
CA PHE A 23 0.82 -10.41 -2.20
C PHE A 23 2.28 -10.15 -1.78
N VAL A 24 2.63 -10.45 -0.53
CA VAL A 24 3.99 -10.24 -0.02
C VAL A 24 4.96 -11.20 -0.69
N LEU A 25 6.12 -10.68 -1.12
CA LEU A 25 7.18 -11.48 -1.71
C LEU A 25 7.74 -12.44 -0.65
N SER A 26 7.64 -13.74 -0.91
CA SER A 26 8.24 -14.79 -0.09
C SER A 26 9.77 -14.71 -0.12
N ASP A 27 10.40 -14.80 1.05
CA ASP A 27 11.86 -14.81 1.25
C ASP A 27 12.59 -13.80 0.33
N PRO A 28 12.37 -12.48 0.54
CA PRO A 28 13.07 -11.47 -0.21
C PRO A 28 14.58 -11.68 -0.17
N LEU A 29 15.24 -11.44 -1.30
CA LEU A 29 16.69 -11.51 -1.38
C LEU A 29 17.29 -10.39 -0.52
N GLN A 30 18.36 -10.67 0.22
CA GLN A 30 18.99 -9.70 1.11
C GLN A 30 20.24 -9.04 0.50
N GLU A 31 20.90 -9.74 -0.42
CA GLU A 31 22.13 -9.31 -1.06
C GLU A 31 22.03 -9.54 -2.56
N LEU A 32 22.44 -8.55 -3.36
CA LEU A 32 22.59 -8.72 -4.80
C LEU A 32 23.93 -9.43 -5.11
N PRO A 33 24.08 -10.01 -6.32
CA PRO A 33 25.38 -10.51 -6.77
C PRO A 33 26.50 -9.47 -6.58
N PRO A 34 27.76 -9.88 -6.27
CA PRO A 34 28.84 -8.95 -5.92
C PRO A 34 29.11 -7.83 -6.94
N TYR A 35 28.77 -8.05 -8.21
CA TYR A 35 28.83 -7.01 -9.25
C TYR A 35 28.03 -5.75 -8.89
N TYR A 36 26.92 -5.90 -8.15
CA TYR A 36 26.01 -4.82 -7.73
C TYR A 36 26.30 -4.28 -6.33
N GLN A 37 27.43 -4.66 -5.72
CA GLN A 37 27.82 -4.15 -4.40
C GLN A 37 27.80 -2.60 -4.32
N PRO A 38 28.24 -1.83 -5.34
CA PRO A 38 28.17 -0.37 -5.29
C PRO A 38 26.75 0.18 -5.08
N TRP A 39 25.70 -0.49 -5.59
CA TRP A 39 24.32 -0.08 -5.34
C TRP A 39 23.91 -0.35 -3.89
N MET A 40 24.28 -1.52 -3.36
CA MET A 40 23.91 -1.94 -2.02
C MET A 40 24.64 -1.10 -0.95
N ASP A 41 25.91 -0.78 -1.17
CA ASP A 41 26.70 0.06 -0.25
C ASP A 41 26.05 1.43 -0.03
N ILE A 42 25.49 2.03 -1.08
CA ILE A 42 24.77 3.31 -0.97
C ILE A 42 23.37 3.09 -0.39
N ALA A 43 22.60 2.14 -0.93
CA ALA A 43 21.20 1.91 -0.55
C ALA A 43 21.03 1.59 0.95
N LEU A 44 21.95 0.83 1.55
CA LEU A 44 21.94 0.49 2.97
C LEU A 44 22.19 1.71 3.88
N HIS A 45 22.83 2.75 3.35
CA HIS A 45 23.24 3.94 4.11
C HIS A 45 22.50 5.22 3.68
N VAL A 46 21.42 5.11 2.87
CA VAL A 46 20.65 6.28 2.41
C VAL A 46 20.23 7.22 3.54
N PRO A 47 19.70 6.76 4.68
CA PRO A 47 19.33 7.66 5.77
C PRO A 47 20.51 8.51 6.28
N GLN A 48 21.68 7.87 6.50
CA GLN A 48 22.88 8.52 7.01
C GLN A 48 23.49 9.46 5.97
N LEU A 49 23.52 9.05 4.70
CA LEU A 49 24.04 9.87 3.60
C LEU A 49 23.16 11.08 3.31
N VAL A 50 21.83 10.96 3.47
CA VAL A 50 20.91 12.10 3.38
C VAL A 50 21.14 13.07 4.52
N GLU A 51 21.22 12.58 5.76
CA GLU A 51 21.49 13.42 6.94
C GLU A 51 22.84 14.14 6.84
N ALA A 52 23.86 13.50 6.28
CA ALA A 52 25.18 14.07 6.04
C ALA A 52 25.26 14.97 4.79
N HIS A 53 24.17 15.12 4.02
CA HIS A 53 24.13 15.81 2.73
C HIS A 53 25.12 15.25 1.68
N GLN A 54 25.43 13.97 1.75
CA GLN A 54 26.45 13.29 0.93
C GLN A 54 25.87 12.38 -0.15
N LEU A 55 24.58 12.02 -0.08
CA LEU A 55 24.00 11.02 -0.99
C LEU A 55 24.13 11.42 -2.46
N ARG A 56 23.89 12.68 -2.83
CA ARG A 56 24.08 13.16 -4.21
C ARG A 56 25.50 12.91 -4.73
N SER A 57 26.51 13.30 -3.95
CA SER A 57 27.92 13.08 -4.29
C SER A 57 28.29 11.60 -4.42
N CYS A 58 27.77 10.73 -3.54
CA CYS A 58 27.97 9.29 -3.63
C CYS A 58 27.33 8.70 -4.89
N VAL A 59 26.10 9.12 -5.23
CA VAL A 59 25.42 8.70 -6.46
C VAL A 59 26.16 9.20 -7.69
N ASP A 60 26.64 10.44 -7.73
CA ASP A 60 27.38 10.98 -8.88
C ASP A 60 28.68 10.23 -9.16
N GLN A 61 29.32 9.69 -8.11
CA GLN A 61 30.53 8.87 -8.20
C GLN A 61 30.25 7.37 -8.43
N MET A 62 28.99 6.94 -8.34
CA MET A 62 28.59 5.54 -8.52
C MET A 62 28.89 5.07 -9.96
N PRO A 63 29.50 3.90 -10.16
CA PRO A 63 29.71 3.38 -11.51
C PRO A 63 28.37 3.09 -12.20
N LEU A 64 28.28 3.36 -13.50
CA LEU A 64 27.16 2.86 -14.32
C LEU A 64 27.30 1.34 -14.47
N LEU A 65 26.43 0.60 -13.81
CA LEU A 65 26.39 -0.87 -13.84
C LEU A 65 25.27 -1.37 -14.76
N SER A 66 25.55 -2.42 -15.54
CA SER A 66 24.54 -3.04 -16.41
C SER A 66 23.55 -3.88 -15.61
N SER A 67 22.25 -3.77 -15.90
CA SER A 67 21.21 -4.60 -15.27
C SER A 67 21.17 -6.05 -15.78
N GLN A 68 21.95 -6.40 -16.81
CA GLN A 68 21.88 -7.69 -17.51
C GLN A 68 22.27 -8.91 -16.65
N PHE A 69 23.01 -8.71 -15.56
CA PHE A 69 23.44 -9.79 -14.67
C PHE A 69 22.43 -10.09 -13.54
N LEU A 70 21.33 -9.33 -13.46
CA LEU A 70 20.16 -9.70 -12.64
C LEU A 70 19.35 -10.73 -13.44
N ASN A 71 19.32 -11.98 -13.00
CA ASN A 71 18.67 -13.08 -13.70
C ASN A 71 17.37 -13.54 -13.01
N LEU A 72 17.28 -13.38 -11.69
CA LEU A 72 16.15 -13.84 -10.90
C LEU A 72 15.16 -12.70 -10.63
N HIS A 73 13.87 -13.04 -10.51
CA HIS A 73 12.85 -12.06 -10.13
C HIS A 73 13.16 -11.39 -8.78
N ARG A 74 13.66 -12.15 -7.79
CA ARG A 74 14.02 -11.59 -6.48
C ARG A 74 15.23 -10.65 -6.54
N GLU A 75 16.18 -10.89 -7.44
CA GLU A 75 17.29 -9.96 -7.71
C GLU A 75 16.77 -8.66 -8.31
N LEU A 76 15.87 -8.74 -9.30
CA LEU A 76 15.23 -7.55 -9.88
C LEU A 76 14.45 -6.75 -8.81
N ARG A 77 13.71 -7.43 -7.93
CA ARG A 77 12.95 -6.77 -6.85
C ARG A 77 13.86 -6.07 -5.83
N LEU A 78 14.96 -6.69 -5.41
CA LEU A 78 15.93 -6.05 -4.52
C LEU A 78 16.64 -4.88 -5.21
N ALA A 79 17.02 -5.03 -6.49
CA ALA A 79 17.62 -3.95 -7.27
C ALA A 79 16.66 -2.76 -7.43
N HIS A 80 15.39 -3.00 -7.74
CA HIS A 80 14.38 -1.94 -7.87
C HIS A 80 14.18 -1.19 -6.54
N LEU A 81 14.13 -1.93 -5.41
CA LEU A 81 14.07 -1.35 -4.07
C LEU A 81 15.31 -0.48 -3.76
N ALA A 82 16.51 -1.00 -3.99
CA ALA A 82 17.76 -0.27 -3.74
C ALA A 82 17.86 1.01 -4.59
N LEU A 83 17.65 0.91 -5.91
CA LEU A 83 17.68 2.02 -6.85
C LEU A 83 16.58 3.05 -6.55
N GLY A 84 15.39 2.58 -6.16
CA GLY A 84 14.27 3.43 -5.77
C GLY A 84 14.56 4.22 -4.50
N VAL A 85 15.06 3.60 -3.44
CA VAL A 85 15.40 4.30 -2.18
C VAL A 85 16.51 5.32 -2.40
N MET A 86 17.54 4.99 -3.20
CA MET A 86 18.57 5.95 -3.61
C MET A 86 17.99 7.12 -4.40
N THR A 87 17.07 6.86 -5.33
CA THR A 87 16.40 7.90 -6.12
C THR A 87 15.61 8.84 -5.21
N MET A 88 14.77 8.31 -4.31
CA MET A 88 13.99 9.16 -3.39
C MET A 88 14.89 10.00 -2.49
N GLY A 89 15.98 9.43 -1.99
CA GLY A 89 16.98 10.18 -1.22
C GLY A 89 17.66 11.25 -2.07
N TYR A 90 18.12 10.93 -3.28
CA TYR A 90 18.82 11.85 -4.18
C TYR A 90 17.97 13.07 -4.53
N ILE A 91 16.69 12.85 -4.88
CA ILE A 91 15.74 13.93 -5.20
C ILE A 91 15.49 14.80 -3.96
N TRP A 92 15.13 14.19 -2.83
CA TRP A 92 14.56 14.89 -1.68
C TRP A 92 15.54 15.24 -0.57
N GLN A 93 16.84 14.90 -0.69
CA GLN A 93 17.86 15.18 0.33
C GLN A 93 17.84 16.64 0.82
N GLU A 94 17.69 17.60 -0.10
CA GLU A 94 17.71 19.03 0.22
C GLU A 94 16.31 19.64 0.42
N GLY A 95 15.29 18.80 0.60
CA GLY A 95 13.91 19.24 0.78
C GLY A 95 13.23 19.71 -0.51
N GLU A 96 12.08 20.36 -0.37
CA GLU A 96 11.23 20.77 -1.50
C GLU A 96 11.72 22.03 -2.24
N LYS A 97 12.65 22.79 -1.66
CA LYS A 97 13.13 24.08 -2.21
C LYS A 97 14.34 23.93 -3.12
N ASN A 98 15.05 22.81 -3.01
CA ASN A 98 16.30 22.53 -3.72
C ASN A 98 16.19 21.17 -4.43
N THR A 99 15.09 20.99 -5.15
CA THR A 99 14.85 19.81 -5.99
C THR A 99 15.83 19.78 -7.17
N VAL A 100 15.97 18.60 -7.76
CA VAL A 100 16.79 18.39 -8.97
C VAL A 100 15.87 18.08 -10.14
N GLU A 101 16.24 18.59 -11.32
CA GLU A 101 15.45 18.39 -12.54
C GLU A 101 15.82 17.09 -13.27
N MET A 102 16.97 16.50 -12.93
CA MET A 102 17.54 15.36 -13.65
C MET A 102 18.14 14.32 -12.68
N LEU A 103 17.80 13.06 -12.91
CA LEU A 103 18.41 11.89 -12.27
C LEU A 103 19.64 11.46 -13.10
N PRO A 104 20.83 11.30 -12.49
CA PRO A 104 22.06 11.04 -13.23
C PRO A 104 22.04 9.64 -13.87
N GLN A 105 22.67 9.51 -15.03
CA GLN A 105 22.56 8.32 -15.89
C GLN A 105 22.98 7.00 -15.23
N ASN A 106 23.94 7.06 -14.30
CA ASN A 106 24.43 5.90 -13.54
C ASN A 106 23.40 5.33 -12.58
N LEU A 107 22.39 6.11 -12.18
CA LEU A 107 21.22 5.67 -11.43
C LEU A 107 19.99 5.51 -12.35
N ALA A 108 19.77 6.44 -13.27
CA ALA A 108 18.58 6.50 -14.10
C ALA A 108 18.44 5.33 -15.09
N ILE A 109 19.52 4.98 -15.81
CA ILE A 109 19.50 3.90 -16.82
C ILE A 109 19.21 2.53 -16.17
N PRO A 110 19.99 2.05 -15.18
CA PRO A 110 19.72 0.75 -14.60
C PRO A 110 18.37 0.70 -13.90
N TYR A 111 17.93 1.82 -13.29
CA TYR A 111 16.63 1.86 -12.65
C TYR A 111 15.51 1.70 -13.67
N TRP A 112 15.56 2.46 -14.77
CA TRP A 112 14.62 2.30 -15.88
C TRP A 112 14.57 0.88 -16.43
N GLU A 113 15.73 0.29 -16.73
CA GLU A 113 15.80 -1.08 -17.27
C GLU A 113 15.19 -2.11 -16.33
N VAL A 114 15.50 -2.04 -15.03
CA VAL A 114 14.93 -2.93 -14.01
C VAL A 114 13.42 -2.74 -13.89
N SER A 115 12.95 -1.49 -13.87
CA SER A 115 11.53 -1.13 -13.84
C SER A 115 10.77 -1.72 -15.03
N GLN A 116 11.30 -1.59 -16.25
CA GLN A 116 10.70 -2.17 -17.45
C GLN A 116 10.61 -3.70 -17.38
N ARG A 117 11.68 -4.36 -16.92
CA ARG A 117 11.71 -5.83 -16.76
C ARG A 117 10.72 -6.34 -15.71
N LEU A 118 10.40 -5.53 -14.70
CA LEU A 118 9.41 -5.84 -13.68
C LEU A 118 7.98 -5.43 -14.07
N GLY A 119 7.81 -4.58 -15.07
CA GLY A 119 6.52 -3.94 -15.39
C GLY A 119 6.06 -2.96 -14.30
N LEU A 120 7.02 -2.33 -13.61
CA LEU A 120 6.81 -1.29 -12.60
C LEU A 120 7.35 0.06 -13.12
N PRO A 121 6.87 1.20 -12.59
CA PRO A 121 7.45 2.50 -12.91
C PRO A 121 8.77 2.72 -12.16
N PRO A 122 9.71 3.53 -12.70
CA PRO A 122 10.99 3.88 -12.07
C PRO A 122 10.82 4.91 -10.93
N ILE A 123 9.96 4.61 -9.97
CA ILE A 123 9.78 5.33 -8.71
C ILE A 123 9.55 4.31 -7.59
N LEU A 124 9.96 4.65 -6.37
CA LEU A 124 9.81 3.78 -5.22
C LEU A 124 8.31 3.51 -4.95
N THR A 125 7.90 2.25 -4.98
CA THR A 125 6.49 1.84 -4.85
C THR A 125 6.18 1.12 -3.54
N HIS A 126 4.88 0.90 -3.27
CA HIS A 126 4.42 -0.04 -2.23
C HIS A 126 4.96 -1.46 -2.43
N ALA A 127 5.06 -1.92 -3.68
CA ALA A 127 5.61 -3.25 -3.97
C ALA A 127 7.08 -3.37 -3.54
N ASP A 128 7.83 -2.27 -3.57
CA ASP A 128 9.22 -2.26 -3.10
C ASP A 128 9.27 -2.18 -1.58
N THR A 129 8.71 -1.10 -1.03
CA THR A 129 8.90 -0.67 0.36
C THR A 129 8.14 -1.50 1.39
N VAL A 130 7.11 -2.22 0.97
CA VAL A 130 6.30 -3.08 1.83
C VAL A 130 6.45 -4.53 1.41
N LEU A 131 6.06 -4.87 0.18
CA LEU A 131 5.93 -6.27 -0.22
C LEU A 131 7.28 -7.00 -0.36
N ALA A 132 8.39 -6.29 -0.58
CA ALA A 132 9.72 -6.88 -0.74
C ALA A 132 10.77 -6.41 0.28
N ASN A 133 10.50 -5.38 1.08
CA ASN A 133 11.48 -4.80 2.00
C ASN A 133 11.38 -5.39 3.41
N TRP A 134 11.57 -6.70 3.55
CA TRP A 134 11.53 -7.34 4.87
C TRP A 134 12.45 -8.56 4.95
N ARG A 135 12.91 -8.85 6.16
CA ARG A 135 13.55 -10.13 6.53
C ARG A 135 13.23 -10.50 7.97
N LYS A 136 13.44 -11.76 8.32
CA LYS A 136 13.43 -12.21 9.71
C LYS A 136 14.76 -11.81 10.36
N LYS A 137 14.69 -11.02 11.42
CA LYS A 137 15.81 -10.62 12.28
C LYS A 137 16.30 -11.77 13.14
N ASP A 138 15.38 -12.59 13.65
CA ASP A 138 15.70 -13.69 14.55
C ASP A 138 14.76 -14.91 14.35
N PRO A 139 15.11 -16.08 14.91
CA PRO A 139 14.28 -17.29 14.84
C PRO A 139 12.92 -17.15 15.54
N LEU A 140 12.72 -16.14 16.39
CA LEU A 140 11.45 -15.87 17.08
C LEU A 140 10.44 -15.15 16.17
N GLY A 141 10.85 -14.79 14.95
CA GLY A 141 9.97 -14.22 13.93
C GLY A 141 9.93 -12.70 13.94
N ASN A 142 10.83 -12.02 14.65
CA ASN A 142 10.92 -10.56 14.56
C ASN A 142 11.31 -10.16 13.13
N LEU A 143 10.59 -9.18 12.57
CA LEU A 143 10.84 -8.70 11.21
C LEU A 143 11.70 -7.43 11.24
N GLU A 144 12.49 -7.17 10.22
CA GLU A 144 13.16 -5.88 10.01
C GLU A 144 13.22 -5.54 8.51
N LEU A 145 13.46 -4.27 8.19
CA LEU A 145 13.62 -3.81 6.81
C LEU A 145 14.99 -4.18 6.25
N LEU A 146 15.08 -4.37 4.93
CA LEU A 146 16.36 -4.56 4.23
C LEU A 146 17.08 -3.21 4.04
N VAL A 147 16.34 -2.19 3.61
CA VAL A 147 16.80 -0.81 3.44
C VAL A 147 15.77 0.16 4.02
N SER A 148 16.17 1.38 4.34
CA SER A 148 15.30 2.37 4.97
C SER A 148 15.41 3.75 4.32
N ILE A 149 14.41 4.59 4.58
CA ILE A 149 14.42 6.03 4.28
C ILE A 149 14.63 6.81 5.59
N PRO A 150 14.93 8.12 5.53
CA PRO A 150 14.99 8.96 6.73
C PRO A 150 13.69 8.87 7.56
N GLY A 151 13.84 8.73 8.87
CA GLY A 151 12.73 8.51 9.81
C GLY A 151 13.02 7.52 10.94
N GLY A 152 14.16 6.83 10.90
CA GLY A 152 14.60 5.90 11.95
C GLY A 152 13.56 4.82 12.24
N ASP A 153 13.32 4.53 13.52
CA ASP A 153 12.35 3.53 13.97
C ASP A 153 10.92 3.78 13.45
N CYS A 154 10.56 5.04 13.17
CA CYS A 154 9.24 5.36 12.59
C CYS A 154 9.13 4.88 11.14
N ALA A 155 10.22 4.88 10.36
CA ALA A 155 10.22 4.33 9.01
C ALA A 155 10.04 2.81 9.04
N GLN A 156 10.76 2.13 9.94
CA GLN A 156 10.58 0.70 10.20
C GLN A 156 9.15 0.37 10.64
N GLY A 157 8.65 1.10 11.64
CA GLY A 157 7.29 0.94 12.13
C GLY A 157 6.24 1.13 11.05
N PHE A 158 6.37 2.17 10.23
CA PHE A 158 5.41 2.46 9.16
C PHE A 158 5.32 1.31 8.15
N PHE A 159 6.45 0.90 7.56
CA PHE A 159 6.45 -0.12 6.52
C PHE A 159 6.12 -1.51 7.06
N LEU A 160 6.60 -1.88 8.26
CA LEU A 160 6.29 -3.19 8.83
C LEU A 160 4.87 -3.29 9.36
N VAL A 161 4.28 -2.22 9.91
CA VAL A 161 2.83 -2.23 10.20
C VAL A 161 2.03 -2.37 8.91
N THR A 162 2.41 -1.69 7.83
CA THR A 162 1.76 -1.88 6.52
C THR A 162 1.93 -3.31 5.99
N LEU A 163 3.10 -3.93 6.19
CA LEU A 163 3.33 -5.34 5.87
C LEU A 163 2.42 -6.27 6.69
N LEU A 164 2.23 -6.01 7.99
CA LEU A 164 1.32 -6.79 8.83
C LEU A 164 -0.14 -6.68 8.36
N VAL A 165 -0.56 -5.50 7.87
CA VAL A 165 -1.87 -5.34 7.22
C VAL A 165 -1.96 -6.20 5.96
N GLU A 166 -0.89 -6.28 5.16
CA GLU A 166 -0.85 -7.14 3.98
C GLU A 166 -0.97 -8.63 4.33
N LEU A 167 -0.22 -9.08 5.34
CA LEU A 167 -0.25 -10.46 5.83
C LEU A 167 -1.60 -10.84 6.44
N ALA A 168 -2.25 -9.96 7.20
CA ALA A 168 -3.57 -10.18 7.79
C ALA A 168 -4.66 -10.44 6.73
N ALA A 169 -4.46 -9.95 5.51
CA ALA A 169 -5.39 -10.12 4.41
C ALA A 169 -5.20 -11.42 3.61
N ALA A 170 -4.09 -12.16 3.83
CA ALA A 170 -3.72 -13.31 3.01
C ALA A 170 -4.84 -14.35 2.92
N SER A 171 -5.42 -14.73 4.07
CA SER A 171 -6.55 -15.67 4.15
C SER A 171 -7.78 -15.16 3.39
N GLY A 172 -8.13 -13.88 3.53
CA GLY A 172 -9.24 -13.25 2.81
C GLY A 172 -9.08 -13.28 1.30
N ILE A 173 -7.88 -12.93 0.79
CA ILE A 173 -7.59 -13.01 -0.65
C ILE A 173 -7.73 -14.46 -1.15
N TRP A 174 -7.26 -15.45 -0.39
CA TRP A 174 -7.38 -16.85 -0.77
C TRP A 174 -8.79 -17.43 -0.77
N ASN A 175 -9.77 -16.69 -0.25
CA ASN A 175 -11.19 -17.03 -0.36
C ASN A 175 -11.88 -16.43 -1.60
N ILE A 176 -11.21 -15.55 -2.35
CA ILE A 176 -11.75 -14.98 -3.61
C ILE A 176 -12.15 -16.07 -4.62
N PRO A 177 -11.32 -17.09 -4.91
CA PRO A 177 -11.72 -18.18 -5.80
C PRO A 177 -12.97 -18.93 -5.34
N THR A 178 -13.12 -19.16 -4.04
CA THR A 178 -14.30 -19.83 -3.48
C THR A 178 -15.56 -19.02 -3.71
N VAL A 179 -15.50 -17.70 -3.53
CA VAL A 179 -16.60 -16.78 -3.86
C VAL A 179 -16.94 -16.84 -5.35
N ILE A 180 -15.96 -16.63 -6.24
CA ILE A 180 -16.18 -16.57 -7.69
C ILE A 180 -16.74 -17.91 -8.22
N ASN A 181 -16.11 -19.03 -7.85
CA ASN A 181 -16.56 -20.35 -8.30
C ASN A 181 -17.91 -20.74 -7.67
N GLY A 182 -18.16 -20.32 -6.42
CA GLY A 182 -19.44 -20.52 -5.75
C GLY A 182 -20.58 -19.79 -6.45
N VAL A 183 -20.35 -18.53 -6.88
CA VAL A 183 -21.30 -17.77 -7.71
C VAL A 183 -21.59 -18.48 -9.03
N ARG A 184 -20.54 -18.89 -9.76
CA ARG A 184 -20.67 -19.62 -11.04
C ARG A 184 -21.49 -20.91 -10.90
N ASN A 185 -21.28 -21.65 -9.82
CA ASN A 185 -21.93 -22.94 -9.58
C ASN A 185 -23.26 -22.84 -8.81
N GLY A 186 -23.69 -21.64 -8.43
CA GLY A 186 -24.91 -21.46 -7.65
C GLY A 186 -24.84 -21.91 -6.19
N ASN A 187 -23.64 -22.10 -5.62
CA ASN A 187 -23.44 -22.60 -4.28
C ASN A 187 -23.43 -21.47 -3.24
N ALA A 188 -24.62 -21.07 -2.78
CA ALA A 188 -24.79 -19.98 -1.81
C ALA A 188 -24.06 -20.22 -0.48
N ALA A 189 -24.06 -21.44 0.05
CA ALA A 189 -23.41 -21.77 1.33
C ALA A 189 -21.88 -21.61 1.25
N ALA A 190 -21.26 -22.07 0.15
CA ALA A 190 -19.82 -21.88 -0.04
C ALA A 190 -19.44 -20.39 -0.17
N VAL A 191 -20.28 -19.60 -0.85
CA VAL A 191 -20.08 -18.14 -0.95
C VAL A 191 -20.21 -17.47 0.42
N ALA A 192 -21.24 -17.82 1.21
CA ALA A 192 -21.44 -17.26 2.54
C ALA A 192 -20.23 -17.53 3.47
N GLY A 193 -19.78 -18.79 3.58
CA GLY A 193 -18.61 -19.13 4.40
C GLY A 193 -17.31 -18.46 3.94
N ALA A 194 -17.11 -18.31 2.62
CA ALA A 194 -15.95 -17.59 2.08
C ALA A 194 -16.02 -16.08 2.38
N LEU A 195 -17.21 -15.47 2.32
CA LEU A 195 -17.42 -14.08 2.73
C LEU A 195 -17.16 -13.88 4.22
N GLU A 196 -17.56 -14.80 5.10
CA GLU A 196 -17.20 -14.72 6.52
C GLU A 196 -15.69 -14.75 6.76
N ALA A 197 -14.95 -15.57 6.01
CA ALA A 197 -13.49 -15.58 6.06
C ALA A 197 -12.89 -14.24 5.58
N ILE A 198 -13.40 -13.66 4.50
CA ILE A 198 -13.01 -12.33 4.02
C ILE A 198 -13.30 -11.25 5.06
N GLY A 199 -14.49 -11.28 5.68
CA GLY A 199 -14.90 -10.35 6.73
C GLY A 199 -13.98 -10.40 7.95
N ARG A 200 -13.52 -11.60 8.36
CA ARG A 200 -12.51 -11.76 9.41
C ARG A 200 -11.17 -11.15 9.02
N SER A 201 -10.67 -11.41 7.81
CA SER A 201 -9.42 -10.77 7.33
C SER A 201 -9.51 -9.25 7.27
N LEU A 202 -10.64 -8.66 6.84
CA LEU A 202 -10.83 -7.21 6.84
C LEU A 202 -10.79 -6.62 8.27
N GLN A 203 -11.30 -7.37 9.25
CA GLN A 203 -11.19 -7.01 10.67
C GLN A 203 -9.74 -7.11 11.17
N ASP A 204 -9.04 -8.19 10.84
CA ASP A 204 -7.63 -8.38 11.23
C ASP A 204 -6.72 -7.31 10.61
N MET A 205 -6.96 -6.93 9.35
CA MET A 205 -6.30 -5.80 8.70
C MET A 205 -6.48 -4.50 9.49
N LYS A 206 -7.70 -4.23 9.95
CA LYS A 206 -8.01 -3.03 10.76
C LYS A 206 -7.24 -3.07 12.07
N ASP A 207 -7.20 -4.24 12.73
CA ASP A 207 -6.54 -4.40 14.01
C ASP A 207 -5.01 -4.28 13.88
N ALA A 208 -4.41 -4.83 12.82
CA ALA A 208 -3.01 -4.61 12.47
C ALA A 208 -2.70 -3.13 12.23
N LEU A 209 -3.57 -2.40 11.52
CA LEU A 209 -3.39 -0.96 11.25
C LEU A 209 -3.36 -0.12 12.53
N GLN A 210 -3.93 -0.60 13.64
CA GLN A 210 -3.89 0.11 14.94
C GLN A 210 -2.46 0.25 15.49
N LEU A 211 -1.59 -0.69 15.15
CA LEU A 211 -0.17 -0.68 15.54
C LEU A 211 0.57 0.54 14.98
N MET A 212 0.03 1.22 13.97
CA MET A 212 0.57 2.47 13.45
C MET A 212 0.71 3.53 14.57
N HIS A 213 -0.23 3.57 15.52
CA HIS A 213 -0.18 4.48 16.66
C HIS A 213 0.91 4.15 17.68
N VAL A 214 1.37 2.90 17.72
CA VAL A 214 2.39 2.41 18.64
C VAL A 214 3.78 2.69 18.07
N HIS A 215 3.98 2.39 16.79
CA HIS A 215 5.31 2.38 16.19
C HIS A 215 5.68 3.64 15.42
N VAL A 216 4.71 4.51 15.11
CA VAL A 216 4.97 5.71 14.31
C VAL A 216 4.58 6.97 15.08
N LYS A 217 5.51 7.94 15.12
CA LYS A 217 5.29 9.25 15.73
C LYS A 217 4.77 10.23 14.66
N PRO A 218 3.62 10.91 14.86
CA PRO A 218 3.08 11.87 13.89
C PRO A 218 4.07 12.94 13.44
N ALA A 219 4.87 13.48 14.37
CA ALA A 219 5.86 14.50 14.07
C ALA A 219 6.96 14.01 13.11
N VAL A 220 7.40 12.76 13.25
CA VAL A 220 8.45 12.16 12.40
C VAL A 220 7.89 11.79 11.04
N PHE A 221 6.71 11.15 11.01
CA PHE A 221 6.05 10.83 9.73
C PHE A 221 5.80 12.09 8.91
N TYR A 222 5.17 13.10 9.51
CA TYR A 222 4.80 14.33 8.82
C TYR A 222 6.01 15.19 8.46
N GLY A 223 6.93 15.39 9.41
CA GLY A 223 8.07 16.31 9.28
C GLY A 223 9.26 15.77 8.49
N ILE A 224 9.46 14.46 8.47
CA ILE A 224 10.64 13.82 7.86
C ILE A 224 10.23 12.88 6.74
N MET A 225 9.42 11.86 7.04
CA MET A 225 9.27 10.72 6.11
C MET A 225 8.48 11.06 4.84
N ARG A 226 7.43 11.88 4.94
CA ARG A 226 6.49 12.12 3.84
C ARG A 226 7.16 12.65 2.57
N ILE A 227 8.21 13.48 2.68
CA ILE A 227 8.90 14.00 1.50
C ILE A 227 9.54 12.87 0.69
N PHE A 228 10.19 11.91 1.35
CA PHE A 228 10.84 10.75 0.71
C PHE A 228 9.86 9.73 0.12
N LEU A 229 8.56 9.88 0.40
CA LEU A 229 7.50 9.08 -0.21
C LEU A 229 6.82 9.80 -1.39
N SER A 230 7.14 11.08 -1.60
CA SER A 230 6.46 11.93 -2.57
C SER A 230 7.04 11.76 -3.97
N GLY A 231 6.16 11.67 -4.96
CA GLY A 231 6.56 11.64 -6.37
C GLY A 231 6.62 13.04 -6.97
N TRP A 232 6.77 13.10 -8.27
CA TRP A 232 6.85 14.33 -9.07
C TRP A 232 5.74 14.41 -10.12
N LYS A 233 4.65 13.65 -9.95
CA LYS A 233 3.37 13.87 -10.64
C LYS A 233 2.42 14.61 -9.72
N ASP A 234 1.73 15.62 -10.24
CA ASP A 234 0.81 16.45 -9.47
C ASP A 234 1.50 17.12 -8.24
N ASN A 235 2.83 17.32 -8.31
CA ASN A 235 3.65 17.87 -7.22
C ASN A 235 4.08 19.32 -7.55
N PRO A 236 3.60 20.34 -6.81
CA PRO A 236 3.96 21.74 -7.02
C PRO A 236 5.46 22.04 -6.96
N SER A 237 6.24 21.25 -6.22
CA SER A 237 7.69 21.44 -6.08
C SER A 237 8.50 20.88 -7.26
N MET A 238 7.86 20.07 -8.11
CA MET A 238 8.45 19.51 -9.33
C MET A 238 7.42 19.50 -10.47
N PRO A 239 6.93 20.69 -10.91
CA PRO A 239 5.79 20.79 -11.82
C PRO A 239 6.07 20.27 -13.22
N SER A 240 7.35 20.19 -13.60
CA SER A 240 7.79 19.64 -14.89
C SER A 240 8.03 18.14 -14.85
N GLY A 241 7.95 17.48 -13.69
CA GLY A 241 8.41 16.09 -13.53
C GLY A 241 9.93 15.98 -13.37
N LEU A 242 10.49 14.81 -13.72
CA LEU A 242 11.90 14.47 -13.56
C LEU A 242 12.49 13.90 -14.85
N VAL A 243 13.63 14.43 -15.30
CA VAL A 243 14.37 13.88 -16.45
C VAL A 243 15.21 12.68 -16.01
N TYR A 244 15.09 11.56 -16.72
CA TYR A 244 15.93 10.37 -16.51
C TYR A 244 17.07 10.38 -17.51
N GLN A 245 18.24 10.86 -17.08
CA GLN A 245 19.38 11.07 -17.98
C GLN A 245 19.79 9.75 -18.67
N GLY A 246 19.98 9.80 -19.99
CA GLY A 246 20.34 8.63 -20.79
C GLY A 246 19.19 7.66 -21.10
N VAL A 247 17.98 7.91 -20.59
CA VAL A 247 16.77 7.14 -20.91
C VAL A 247 15.94 7.85 -21.97
N GLN A 248 15.50 9.08 -21.68
CA GLN A 248 14.77 9.94 -22.60
C GLN A 248 14.95 11.41 -22.23
N PRO A 249 14.90 12.35 -23.21
CA PRO A 249 15.13 13.76 -22.94
C PRO A 249 13.96 14.45 -22.24
N GLU A 250 12.73 13.99 -22.46
CA GLU A 250 11.54 14.58 -21.84
C GLU A 250 11.40 14.15 -20.36
N PRO A 251 11.04 15.10 -19.47
CA PRO A 251 10.69 14.77 -18.10
C PRO A 251 9.53 13.77 -18.01
N LEU A 252 9.62 12.88 -17.04
CA LEU A 252 8.58 11.91 -16.72
C LEU A 252 7.89 12.27 -15.42
N GLU A 253 6.59 11.97 -15.33
CA GLU A 253 5.77 12.22 -14.14
C GLU A 253 5.34 10.91 -13.47
N TYR A 254 5.76 10.71 -12.21
CA TYR A 254 5.35 9.56 -11.41
C TYR A 254 4.76 9.96 -10.06
N SER A 255 3.66 9.30 -9.68
CA SER A 255 3.03 9.44 -8.37
C SER A 255 3.87 8.73 -7.30
N GLY A 256 4.01 9.35 -6.14
CA GLY A 256 4.73 8.75 -5.01
C GLY A 256 3.98 7.60 -4.35
N GLY A 257 4.61 7.01 -3.34
CA GLY A 257 4.07 5.87 -2.59
C GLY A 257 2.73 6.21 -1.93
N SER A 258 1.77 5.29 -2.02
CA SER A 258 0.43 5.44 -1.42
C SER A 258 -0.14 4.08 -1.10
N ALA A 259 -0.95 3.98 -0.04
CA ALA A 259 -1.71 2.77 0.27
C ALA A 259 -2.64 2.35 -0.89
N ALA A 260 -3.00 3.27 -1.78
CA ALA A 260 -3.76 2.97 -2.99
C ALA A 260 -3.00 2.12 -4.02
N GLN A 261 -1.69 1.92 -3.85
CA GLN A 261 -0.87 0.99 -4.62
C GLN A 261 -0.91 -0.44 -4.06
N SER A 262 -1.51 -0.67 -2.88
CA SER A 262 -1.81 -2.03 -2.39
C SER A 262 -2.89 -2.67 -3.26
N SER A 263 -2.67 -3.90 -3.70
CA SER A 263 -3.65 -4.64 -4.51
C SER A 263 -4.84 -5.17 -3.70
N LEU A 264 -4.71 -5.26 -2.38
CA LEU A 264 -5.73 -5.86 -1.50
C LEU A 264 -7.08 -5.15 -1.59
N LEU A 265 -7.09 -3.85 -1.36
CA LEU A 265 -8.32 -3.07 -1.33
C LEU A 265 -9.00 -3.09 -2.69
N HIS A 266 -8.23 -3.03 -3.79
CA HIS A 266 -8.79 -3.15 -5.14
C HIS A 266 -9.43 -4.52 -5.37
N CYS A 267 -8.81 -5.61 -4.93
CA CYS A 267 -9.40 -6.94 -5.08
C CYS A 267 -10.71 -7.08 -4.29
N PHE A 268 -10.76 -6.56 -3.06
CA PHE A 268 -11.98 -6.58 -2.25
C PHE A 268 -13.07 -5.66 -2.80
N ASP A 269 -12.70 -4.50 -3.32
CA ASP A 269 -13.64 -3.56 -3.94
C ASP A 269 -14.29 -4.18 -5.17
N GLU A 270 -13.48 -4.74 -6.09
CA GLU A 270 -13.99 -5.41 -7.30
C GLU A 270 -14.86 -6.63 -6.94
N LEU A 271 -14.44 -7.46 -5.96
CA LEU A 271 -15.22 -8.63 -5.54
C LEU A 271 -16.57 -8.24 -4.94
N LEU A 272 -16.59 -7.23 -4.07
CA LEU A 272 -17.79 -6.80 -3.35
C LEU A 272 -18.68 -5.85 -4.18
N GLY A 273 -18.25 -5.47 -5.38
CA GLY A 273 -18.97 -4.55 -6.26
C GLY A 273 -18.98 -3.11 -5.74
N VAL A 274 -17.88 -2.66 -5.14
CA VAL A 274 -17.68 -1.27 -4.73
C VAL A 274 -17.06 -0.51 -5.91
N GLU A 275 -17.89 0.25 -6.60
CA GLU A 275 -17.45 1.05 -7.75
C GLU A 275 -16.97 2.44 -7.32
N HIS A 276 -15.83 2.86 -7.88
CA HIS A 276 -15.20 4.14 -7.59
C HIS A 276 -15.23 5.05 -8.81
N GLY A 277 -15.96 6.17 -8.72
CA GLY A 277 -16.19 7.10 -9.81
C GLY A 277 -15.31 8.37 -9.77
N GLY A 278 -15.41 9.15 -10.84
CA GLY A 278 -14.81 10.48 -10.96
C GLY A 278 -13.30 10.50 -10.70
N LYS A 279 -12.82 11.54 -9.99
CA LYS A 279 -11.40 11.73 -9.70
C LYS A 279 -10.80 10.61 -8.83
N SER A 280 -11.57 10.04 -7.91
CA SER A 280 -11.09 8.95 -7.04
C SER A 280 -10.91 7.66 -7.83
N GLY A 281 -11.87 7.32 -8.69
CA GLY A 281 -11.76 6.18 -9.61
C GLY A 281 -10.56 6.29 -10.56
N ALA A 282 -10.37 7.47 -11.17
CA ALA A 282 -9.22 7.74 -12.03
C ALA A 282 -7.88 7.60 -11.28
N PHE A 283 -7.82 8.09 -10.04
CA PHE A 283 -6.64 7.94 -9.19
C PHE A 283 -6.35 6.47 -8.85
N LEU A 284 -7.36 5.70 -8.40
CA LEU A 284 -7.21 4.28 -8.10
C LEU A 284 -6.78 3.48 -9.34
N THR A 285 -7.41 3.73 -10.50
CA THR A 285 -7.03 3.09 -11.77
C THR A 285 -5.58 3.39 -12.12
N ARG A 286 -5.13 4.65 -11.95
CA ARG A 286 -3.73 5.02 -12.12
C ARG A 286 -2.81 4.25 -11.18
N MET A 287 -3.18 4.08 -9.91
CA MET A 287 -2.34 3.34 -8.95
C MET A 287 -2.16 1.86 -9.31
N ARG A 288 -3.07 1.25 -10.09
CA ARG A 288 -2.85 -0.11 -10.61
C ARG A 288 -1.60 -0.22 -11.48
N SER A 289 -1.18 0.86 -12.15
CA SER A 289 0.08 0.89 -12.91
C SER A 289 1.35 0.80 -12.05
N TYR A 290 1.23 0.95 -10.73
CA TYR A 290 2.30 0.86 -9.73
C TYR A 290 2.30 -0.50 -9.01
N MET A 291 1.40 -1.41 -9.39
CA MET A 291 1.32 -2.78 -8.87
C MET A 291 2.06 -3.75 -9.81
N PRO A 292 2.62 -4.85 -9.28
CA PRO A 292 3.15 -5.93 -10.10
C PRO A 292 2.14 -6.39 -11.16
N PRO A 293 2.56 -6.68 -12.41
CA PRO A 293 1.65 -7.01 -13.51
C PRO A 293 0.68 -8.16 -13.18
N ALA A 294 1.15 -9.19 -12.47
CA ALA A 294 0.33 -10.31 -12.04
C ALA A 294 -0.79 -9.90 -11.07
N HIS A 295 -0.53 -8.94 -10.17
CA HIS A 295 -1.51 -8.46 -9.21
C HIS A 295 -2.54 -7.55 -9.89
N ARG A 296 -2.10 -6.70 -10.83
CA ARG A 296 -3.00 -5.89 -11.67
C ARG A 296 -3.96 -6.79 -12.46
N LYS A 297 -3.40 -7.83 -13.08
CA LYS A 297 -4.17 -8.81 -13.83
C LYS A 297 -5.23 -9.51 -12.96
N LEU A 298 -4.91 -9.85 -11.71
CA LEU A 298 -5.89 -10.42 -10.79
C LEU A 298 -7.08 -9.47 -10.56
N ILE A 299 -6.82 -8.18 -10.32
CA ILE A 299 -7.88 -7.18 -10.12
C ILE A 299 -8.79 -7.10 -11.36
N GLU A 300 -8.18 -7.06 -12.55
CA GLU A 300 -8.91 -7.06 -13.84
C GLU A 300 -9.72 -8.35 -14.02
N ASP A 301 -9.14 -9.51 -13.72
CA ASP A 301 -9.84 -10.78 -13.91
C ASP A 301 -10.97 -10.97 -12.86
N ILE A 302 -10.87 -10.37 -11.66
CA ILE A 302 -11.98 -10.31 -10.69
C ILE A 302 -13.12 -9.43 -11.23
N SER A 303 -12.81 -8.27 -11.81
CA SER A 303 -13.85 -7.33 -12.29
C SER A 303 -14.64 -7.86 -13.49
N LEU A 304 -14.08 -8.81 -14.24
CA LEU A 304 -14.76 -9.50 -15.34
C LEU A 304 -15.73 -10.60 -14.87
N GLN A 305 -15.75 -10.94 -13.58
CA GLN A 305 -16.61 -12.01 -13.05
C GLN A 305 -18.08 -11.58 -12.93
N THR A 306 -18.96 -12.57 -12.75
CA THR A 306 -20.37 -12.31 -12.43
C THR A 306 -20.48 -11.49 -11.14
N PRO A 307 -21.22 -10.36 -11.14
CA PRO A 307 -21.32 -9.50 -9.97
C PRO A 307 -21.89 -10.23 -8.75
N LEU A 308 -21.10 -10.28 -7.68
CA LEU A 308 -21.49 -10.93 -6.41
C LEU A 308 -22.77 -10.32 -5.85
N LYS A 309 -22.91 -8.99 -5.89
CA LYS A 309 -24.10 -8.28 -5.39
C LYS A 309 -25.39 -8.79 -6.05
N THR A 310 -25.37 -9.00 -7.36
CA THR A 310 -26.51 -9.54 -8.11
C THR A 310 -26.82 -10.98 -7.70
N PHE A 311 -25.79 -11.81 -7.51
CA PHE A 311 -25.98 -13.18 -7.03
C PHE A 311 -26.64 -13.24 -5.65
N VAL A 312 -26.19 -12.39 -4.71
CA VAL A 312 -26.77 -12.30 -3.35
C VAL A 312 -28.24 -11.91 -3.41
N GLN A 313 -28.59 -10.89 -4.21
CA GLN A 313 -29.97 -10.43 -4.38
C GLN A 313 -30.92 -11.50 -4.96
N GLN A 314 -30.41 -12.38 -5.83
CA GLN A 314 -31.21 -13.41 -6.50
C GLN A 314 -31.48 -14.66 -5.65
N ARG A 315 -30.65 -14.94 -4.64
CA ARG A 315 -30.66 -16.24 -3.93
C ARG A 315 -31.60 -16.31 -2.73
N ALA A 316 -32.25 -15.21 -2.34
CA ALA A 316 -33.17 -15.11 -1.20
C ALA A 316 -32.67 -15.85 0.06
N SER A 317 -31.35 -15.77 0.32
CA SER A 317 -30.68 -16.43 1.44
C SER A 317 -30.27 -15.38 2.47
N GLU A 318 -30.82 -15.47 3.67
CA GLU A 318 -30.53 -14.55 4.78
C GLU A 318 -29.07 -14.66 5.22
N GLU A 319 -28.56 -15.88 5.37
CA GLU A 319 -27.15 -16.15 5.71
C GLU A 319 -26.18 -15.52 4.71
N LEU A 320 -26.41 -15.73 3.41
CA LEU A 320 -25.58 -15.14 2.36
C LEU A 320 -25.66 -13.60 2.35
N THR A 321 -26.86 -13.06 2.53
CA THR A 321 -27.09 -11.61 2.60
C THR A 321 -26.35 -11.00 3.80
N GLN A 322 -26.45 -11.63 4.96
CA GLN A 322 -25.79 -11.20 6.18
C GLN A 322 -24.26 -11.26 6.05
N ALA A 323 -23.72 -12.34 5.46
CA ALA A 323 -22.28 -12.48 5.23
C ALA A 323 -21.74 -11.39 4.27
N PHE A 324 -22.48 -11.08 3.20
CA PHE A 324 -22.14 -10.00 2.26
C PHE A 324 -22.18 -8.62 2.95
N GLN A 325 -23.26 -8.29 3.67
CA GLN A 325 -23.39 -7.03 4.39
C GLN A 325 -22.33 -6.87 5.49
N ASN A 326 -21.96 -7.96 6.18
CA ASN A 326 -20.90 -7.96 7.17
C ASN A 326 -19.53 -7.65 6.52
N CYS A 327 -19.22 -8.20 5.35
CA CYS A 327 -17.99 -7.84 4.61
C CYS A 327 -17.91 -6.35 4.32
N LEU A 328 -18.98 -5.76 3.79
CA LEU A 328 -19.06 -4.32 3.52
C LEU A 328 -18.93 -3.49 4.80
N THR A 329 -19.52 -3.95 5.90
CA THR A 329 -19.39 -3.33 7.23
C THR A 329 -17.95 -3.32 7.71
N LYS A 330 -17.22 -4.43 7.58
CA LYS A 330 -15.80 -4.53 7.96
C LYS A 330 -14.90 -3.68 7.07
N LEU A 331 -15.14 -3.67 5.75
CA LEU A 331 -14.43 -2.81 4.81
C LEU A 331 -14.67 -1.31 5.12
N LEU A 332 -15.92 -0.93 5.41
CA LEU A 332 -16.28 0.43 5.81
C LEU A 332 -15.59 0.83 7.13
N ALA A 333 -15.55 -0.08 8.11
CA ALA A 333 -14.86 0.13 9.37
C ALA A 333 -13.35 0.33 9.18
N LEU A 334 -12.71 -0.44 8.31
CA LEU A 334 -11.31 -0.26 7.94
C LEU A 334 -11.06 1.11 7.31
N ARG A 335 -11.90 1.52 6.34
CA ARG A 335 -11.80 2.84 5.67
C ARG A 335 -12.01 4.01 6.65
N ASN A 336 -12.96 3.87 7.57
CA ASN A 336 -13.18 4.83 8.66
C ASN A 336 -11.94 4.95 9.56
N TYR A 337 -11.35 3.81 9.94
CA TYR A 337 -10.15 3.81 10.76
C TYR A 337 -8.96 4.44 10.04
N HIS A 338 -8.78 4.15 8.75
CA HIS A 338 -7.73 4.79 7.94
C HIS A 338 -7.88 6.32 7.89
N ILE A 339 -9.11 6.84 7.81
CA ILE A 339 -9.36 8.29 7.93
C ILE A 339 -8.91 8.84 9.29
N THR A 340 -9.14 8.10 10.39
CA THR A 340 -8.65 8.48 11.73
C THR A 340 -7.13 8.51 11.79
N VAL A 341 -6.46 7.50 11.22
CA VAL A 341 -4.99 7.47 11.10
C VAL A 341 -4.51 8.70 10.34
N VAL A 342 -5.04 8.96 9.14
CA VAL A 342 -4.65 10.13 8.33
C VAL A 342 -4.90 11.45 9.06
N SER A 343 -6.01 11.56 9.79
CA SER A 343 -6.31 12.77 10.57
C SER A 343 -5.24 13.02 11.64
N ARG A 344 -4.80 11.98 12.35
CA ARG A 344 -3.75 12.08 13.38
C ARG A 344 -2.36 12.31 12.81
N PHE A 345 -2.01 11.65 11.72
CA PHE A 345 -0.65 11.64 11.17
C PHE A 345 -0.40 12.72 10.11
N ILE A 346 -1.45 13.32 9.56
CA ILE A 346 -1.36 14.33 8.50
C ILE A 346 -2.13 15.59 8.85
N THR A 347 -3.45 15.52 9.00
CA THR A 347 -4.29 16.72 9.14
C THR A 347 -3.94 17.56 10.37
N ILE A 348 -3.78 16.91 11.54
CA ILE A 348 -3.43 17.59 12.79
C ILE A 348 -2.00 18.18 12.72
N PRO A 349 -0.94 17.42 12.34
CA PRO A 349 0.39 17.98 12.13
C PRO A 349 0.44 19.12 11.10
N ALA A 350 -0.33 19.05 10.01
CA ALA A 350 -0.40 20.10 9.01
C ALA A 350 -0.93 21.42 9.58
N ALA A 351 -2.02 21.35 10.36
CA ALA A 351 -2.56 22.53 11.02
C ALA A 351 -1.55 23.15 12.01
N ARG A 352 -0.84 22.31 12.78
CA ARG A 352 0.23 22.78 13.68
C ARG A 352 1.39 23.40 12.92
N ALA A 353 1.81 22.80 11.80
CA ALA A 353 2.87 23.33 10.95
C ALA A 353 2.54 24.75 10.48
N ARG A 354 1.32 24.99 9.98
CA ARG A 354 0.86 26.32 9.55
C ARG A 354 0.91 27.34 10.67
N GLN A 355 0.39 26.99 11.86
CA GLN A 355 0.42 27.87 13.02
C GLN A 355 1.85 28.25 13.43
N ILE A 356 2.79 27.30 13.39
CA ILE A 356 4.20 27.57 13.71
C ILE A 356 4.84 28.46 12.64
N ARG A 357 4.55 28.25 11.35
CA ARG A 357 5.09 29.11 10.28
C ARG A 357 4.57 30.56 10.36
N GLU A 358 3.35 30.75 10.85
CA GLU A 358 2.73 32.06 11.06
C GLU A 358 3.27 32.78 12.31
N GLN A 359 3.67 32.03 13.33
CA GLN A 359 4.26 32.58 14.55
C GLN A 359 5.78 32.76 14.33
N THR A 360 6.28 33.99 14.38
CA THR A 360 7.71 34.34 14.22
C THR A 360 8.60 33.87 15.39
N SER A 361 8.25 32.77 16.05
CA SER A 361 9.04 32.15 17.10
C SER A 361 10.13 31.29 16.46
N GLY A 362 11.40 31.61 16.74
CA GLY A 362 12.56 30.87 16.23
C GLY A 362 12.73 29.44 16.78
N VAL A 363 11.63 28.76 17.16
CA VAL A 363 11.64 27.37 17.62
C VAL A 363 11.39 26.46 16.43
N GLU A 364 12.45 25.84 15.93
CA GLU A 364 12.40 24.95 14.78
C GLU A 364 11.90 23.55 15.20
N GLU A 365 10.59 23.31 15.19
CA GLU A 365 10.02 21.97 15.40
C GLU A 365 10.19 21.08 14.16
N LEU A 366 10.36 19.77 14.33
CA LEU A 366 10.42 18.81 13.20
C LEU A 366 9.25 18.94 12.23
N ILE A 367 8.06 19.27 12.73
CA ILE A 367 6.84 19.42 11.92
C ILE A 367 6.91 20.64 10.99
N SER A 368 7.66 21.70 11.34
CA SER A 368 7.81 22.88 10.49
C SER A 368 8.75 22.63 9.29
N LYS A 369 9.54 21.55 9.32
CA LYS A 369 10.38 21.09 8.20
C LYS A 369 9.60 20.33 7.13
N ALA A 370 8.34 19.99 7.40
CA ALA A 370 7.48 19.32 6.43
C ALA A 370 7.28 20.18 5.16
N PRO A 371 7.31 19.57 3.96
CA PRO A 371 7.04 20.25 2.71
C PRO A 371 5.67 20.94 2.69
N ALA A 372 5.62 22.22 2.31
CA ALA A 372 4.39 22.97 2.10
C ALA A 372 3.54 22.33 0.99
N ALA A 373 4.17 21.77 -0.04
CA ALA A 373 3.48 21.08 -1.14
C ALA A 373 2.64 19.87 -0.68
N LEU A 374 2.93 19.32 0.50
CA LEU A 374 2.26 18.14 1.06
C LEU A 374 1.24 18.48 2.15
N GLU A 375 0.93 19.75 2.40
CA GLU A 375 0.00 20.13 3.48
C GLU A 375 -1.43 19.59 3.25
N GLU A 376 -1.90 19.61 2.00
CA GLU A 376 -3.23 19.11 1.62
C GLU A 376 -3.20 17.91 0.66
N MET A 377 -2.01 17.59 0.14
CA MET A 377 -1.80 16.58 -0.88
C MET A 377 -1.15 15.33 -0.31
N GLY A 378 -1.63 14.17 -0.77
CA GLY A 378 -1.02 12.88 -0.50
C GLY A 378 0.28 12.73 -1.27
N THR A 379 1.15 11.86 -0.80
CA THR A 379 2.41 11.49 -1.47
C THR A 379 2.19 10.92 -2.87
N GLY A 380 1.02 10.31 -3.13
CA GLY A 380 0.57 9.88 -4.46
C GLY A 380 -0.05 10.97 -5.35
N GLY A 381 -0.26 12.20 -4.85
CA GLY A 381 -0.80 13.32 -5.63
C GLY A 381 -2.33 13.52 -5.57
N SER A 382 -3.02 12.93 -4.60
CA SER A 382 -4.47 13.16 -4.39
C SER A 382 -4.74 14.10 -3.21
N SER A 383 -5.82 14.91 -3.27
CA SER A 383 -6.35 15.60 -2.07
C SER A 383 -6.82 14.55 -1.06
N ILE A 384 -6.06 14.40 0.04
CA ILE A 384 -6.12 13.19 0.88
C ILE A 384 -7.51 12.98 1.48
N MET A 385 -8.02 14.00 2.17
CA MET A 385 -9.28 13.89 2.90
C MET A 385 -10.48 13.80 1.96
N THR A 386 -10.44 14.50 0.83
CA THR A 386 -11.48 14.43 -0.19
C THR A 386 -11.54 13.02 -0.80
N PHE A 387 -10.38 12.49 -1.19
CA PHE A 387 -10.25 11.14 -1.74
C PHE A 387 -10.76 10.06 -0.77
N LEU A 388 -10.29 10.06 0.47
CA LEU A 388 -10.66 9.01 1.45
C LEU A 388 -12.14 9.08 1.84
N LYS A 389 -12.70 10.29 2.03
CA LYS A 389 -14.13 10.46 2.30
C LYS A 389 -14.98 9.96 1.13
N HIS A 390 -14.53 10.21 -0.09
CA HIS A 390 -15.21 9.76 -1.30
C HIS A 390 -15.22 8.23 -1.42
N VAL A 391 -14.04 7.59 -1.32
CA VAL A 391 -13.90 6.13 -1.33
C VAL A 391 -14.76 5.48 -0.24
N ARG A 392 -14.73 6.02 0.99
CA ARG A 392 -15.59 5.56 2.09
C ARG A 392 -17.09 5.65 1.74
N ARG A 393 -17.53 6.78 1.19
CA ARG A 393 -18.93 7.01 0.78
C ARG A 393 -19.38 5.96 -0.23
N GLU A 394 -18.56 5.69 -1.25
CA GLU A 394 -18.88 4.71 -2.30
C GLU A 394 -19.00 3.28 -1.74
N THR A 395 -18.18 2.89 -0.75
CA THR A 395 -18.41 1.62 -0.04
C THR A 395 -19.70 1.60 0.78
N LYS A 396 -20.17 2.75 1.31
CA LYS A 396 -21.48 2.82 1.97
C LYS A 396 -22.62 2.63 0.97
N GLU A 397 -22.46 3.10 -0.26
CA GLU A 397 -23.45 2.96 -1.35
C GLU A 397 -23.51 1.53 -1.91
N ALA A 398 -22.46 0.73 -1.69
CA ALA A 398 -22.43 -0.66 -2.11
C ALA A 398 -23.36 -1.58 -1.29
N PHE A 399 -23.84 -1.15 -0.12
CA PHE A 399 -24.78 -1.91 0.69
C PHE A 399 -26.07 -2.24 -0.09
N LEU A 400 -26.73 -3.32 0.32
CA LEU A 400 -28.05 -3.67 -0.19
C LEU A 400 -29.07 -2.74 0.48
N SER A 401 -29.99 -2.16 -0.30
CA SER A 401 -31.13 -1.45 0.27
C SER A 401 -31.99 -2.44 1.03
N GLU A 402 -32.43 -2.09 2.24
CA GLU A 402 -33.53 -2.81 2.89
C GLU A 402 -34.75 -2.73 1.97
N SER A 403 -35.40 -3.86 1.70
CA SER A 403 -36.71 -3.86 1.06
C SER A 403 -37.67 -3.08 1.95
N GLU A 404 -38.30 -2.02 1.43
CA GLU A 404 -39.32 -1.21 2.14
C GLU A 404 -40.60 -1.99 2.52
N ASP A 405 -40.61 -3.33 2.41
CA ASP A 405 -41.72 -4.20 2.77
C ASP A 405 -41.44 -5.01 4.05
N ALA A 406 -41.26 -4.32 5.18
CA ALA A 406 -41.45 -4.89 6.53
C ALA A 406 -41.56 -3.82 7.63
N ALA A 407 -42.21 -2.69 7.36
CA ALA A 407 -42.52 -1.72 8.42
C ALA A 407 -43.89 -2.01 9.06
N THR A 408 -43.98 -3.08 9.86
CA THR A 408 -44.97 -3.17 10.94
C THR A 408 -44.39 -3.87 12.17
N GLY A 409 -43.88 -3.06 13.10
CA GLY A 409 -44.05 -3.22 14.55
C GLY A 409 -43.38 -4.41 15.25
N ALA A 410 -42.20 -4.18 15.82
CA ALA A 410 -41.86 -4.60 17.18
C ALA A 410 -40.59 -3.87 17.65
N GLU A 411 -40.66 -3.26 18.83
CA GLU A 411 -39.53 -2.62 19.53
C GLU A 411 -38.49 -3.67 19.96
N PRO A 412 -37.17 -3.36 19.99
CA PRO A 412 -36.18 -4.27 20.54
C PRO A 412 -35.98 -4.07 22.05
N GLU A 413 -36.17 -5.15 22.82
CA GLU A 413 -35.71 -5.26 24.20
C GLU A 413 -34.19 -5.52 24.26
N ASP A 414 -33.53 -4.77 25.16
CA ASP A 414 -32.12 -4.91 25.53
C ASP A 414 -31.86 -6.22 26.27
N HIS A 415 -30.96 -7.05 25.75
CA HIS A 415 -30.27 -8.06 26.56
C HIS A 415 -28.77 -8.12 26.24
N LEU A 416 -27.98 -7.59 27.18
CA LEU A 416 -26.55 -7.84 27.31
C LEU A 416 -26.31 -9.32 27.65
N GLY A 417 -25.58 -10.01 26.77
CA GLY A 417 -25.06 -11.36 27.00
C GLY A 417 -23.60 -11.44 26.56
N SER A 418 -22.70 -11.54 27.53
CA SER A 418 -21.27 -11.77 27.35
C SER A 418 -21.01 -13.21 26.87
N SER A 419 -20.21 -13.40 25.83
CA SER A 419 -19.36 -14.60 25.73
C SER A 419 -17.98 -14.24 25.22
N ALA A 420 -17.00 -14.51 26.07
CA ALA A 420 -15.60 -14.61 25.73
C ALA A 420 -15.35 -16.05 25.30
N GLU A 421 -14.82 -16.27 24.09
CA GLU A 421 -13.84 -17.31 23.79
C GLU A 421 -13.44 -17.27 22.32
N THR A 422 -12.22 -17.71 22.03
CA THR A 422 -11.55 -17.82 20.72
C THR A 422 -10.74 -16.59 20.24
N LYS A 423 -9.67 -16.27 20.99
CA LYS A 423 -8.52 -15.48 20.51
C LYS A 423 -7.27 -16.36 20.45
N GLN A 424 -7.13 -17.16 19.39
CA GLN A 424 -5.90 -17.93 19.18
C GLN A 424 -5.75 -18.26 17.69
N SER A 425 -5.31 -17.30 16.87
CA SER A 425 -4.74 -17.62 15.54
C SER A 425 -3.89 -16.50 14.94
N THR A 426 -4.03 -15.24 15.35
CA THR A 426 -3.27 -14.13 14.74
C THR A 426 -2.08 -13.64 15.59
N ALA A 427 -2.00 -14.08 16.85
CA ALA A 427 -0.98 -13.64 17.81
C ALA A 427 0.40 -14.28 17.62
N GLN A 428 0.55 -15.32 16.78
CA GLN A 428 1.84 -16.02 16.62
C GLN A 428 2.81 -15.35 15.62
N LEU A 429 2.40 -14.29 14.94
CA LEU A 429 3.28 -13.47 14.08
C LEU A 429 3.62 -12.10 14.68
N ILE A 430 3.12 -11.78 15.88
CA ILE A 430 3.25 -10.44 16.47
C ILE A 430 3.87 -10.56 17.86
N ASN A 431 5.20 -10.64 17.90
CA ASN A 431 5.98 -10.37 19.11
C ASN A 431 6.98 -9.24 18.83
N TYR A 432 6.49 -8.10 18.36
CA TYR A 432 7.32 -6.92 18.23
C TYR A 432 7.67 -6.39 19.63
N GLY A 433 8.94 -6.54 20.01
CA GLY A 433 9.47 -6.27 21.34
C GLY A 433 9.25 -4.83 21.80
N ALA A 434 8.28 -4.63 22.68
CA ALA A 434 8.33 -3.57 23.68
C ALA A 434 9.07 -4.14 24.90
N GLY A 435 10.39 -3.94 24.97
CA GLY A 435 11.17 -4.33 26.15
C GLY A 435 12.67 -4.31 25.96
N ARG A 436 13.31 -3.13 25.96
CA ARG A 436 14.01 -2.52 27.11
C ARG A 436 14.69 -1.24 26.69
#